data_AF-A0A817PIU6-F1
#
_entry.id   AF-A0A817PIU6-F1
#
_cell.length_a   1.000
_cell.length_b   1.000
_cell.length_c   1.000
_cell.angle_alpha   90.00
_cell.angle_beta   90.00
_cell.angle_gamma   90.00
#
_symmetry.space_group_name_H-M   'P 1'
#
loop_
_entity.id
_entity.type
_entity.pdbx_description
1 polymer ?
#
loop_
_entity_poly.entity_id
_entity_poly.type
_entity_poly.pdbx_seq_one_letter_code
_entity_poly.pdbx_strand_id
1 'polypeptide(L)'
;MTAQENMRSQTLDKYKELNEQLREFLKNILLFEKSTSLNEQLDSTINDNGGISLLSVKNDLLLQYMINLIGVMHRRSTPNQSLNSPSTRSMILRLCEIRTFIEKIRPIEQKLQYQMDKLLKNNLDQQLNYRANVENFDEDINENDNDNTDENQTQEDKQKPKVYRPPKLVPVEYNDDVNDKNENGTTNKRLEYLKRRAFHSDILEDYKNKYSDAPEEVYNSERSRLLQQNRAYKEKVAYEEDYLKRLPQTKRERLQLQRSMMNNDNDIMSHLDDANVLFDDNPKGITKNKKGKMSRRTKKRVEKKKTKSVKRLKSRK
;
A
#
# COMPACT_ATOMS: atom_id res chain seq x y z
N MET A 1 -41.21 55.07 -11.19
CA MET A 1 -41.35 54.68 -9.76
C MET A 1 -42.00 53.30 -9.64
N THR A 2 -43.15 53.07 -10.28
CA THR A 2 -43.93 51.81 -10.20
C THR A 2 -43.24 50.54 -10.73
N ALA A 3 -42.43 50.60 -11.79
CA ALA A 3 -41.76 49.41 -12.34
C ALA A 3 -40.65 48.84 -11.44
N GLN A 4 -39.88 49.72 -10.77
CA GLN A 4 -38.85 49.32 -9.81
C GLN A 4 -39.49 48.82 -8.50
N GLU A 5 -40.61 49.41 -8.06
CA GLU A 5 -41.37 48.94 -6.91
C GLU A 5 -42.00 47.56 -7.16
N ASN A 6 -42.52 47.31 -8.35
CA ASN A 6 -43.05 45.99 -8.75
C ASN A 6 -41.96 44.91 -8.87
N MET A 7 -40.77 45.26 -9.37
CA MET A 7 -39.63 44.32 -9.35
C MET A 7 -39.14 44.05 -7.92
N ARG A 8 -39.20 45.05 -7.04
CA ARG A 8 -38.85 44.91 -5.62
C ARG A 8 -39.86 44.10 -4.83
N SER A 9 -41.16 44.20 -5.14
CA SER A 9 -42.19 43.35 -4.53
C SER A 9 -42.09 41.90 -5.01
N GLN A 10 -41.93 41.67 -6.32
CA GLN A 10 -41.72 40.32 -6.87
C GLN A 10 -40.47 39.62 -6.31
N THR A 11 -39.39 40.37 -6.09
CA THR A 11 -38.16 39.81 -5.47
C THR A 11 -38.38 39.51 -3.98
N LEU A 12 -39.14 40.33 -3.27
CA LEU A 12 -39.52 40.09 -1.88
C LEU A 12 -40.42 38.86 -1.73
N ASP A 13 -41.33 38.63 -2.67
CA ASP A 13 -42.24 37.47 -2.62
C ASP A 13 -41.52 36.17 -2.96
N LYS A 14 -40.63 36.16 -3.96
CA LYS A 14 -39.71 35.03 -4.21
C LYS A 14 -38.84 34.70 -3.00
N TYR A 15 -38.42 35.74 -2.27
CA TYR A 15 -37.64 35.57 -1.05
C TYR A 15 -38.44 34.95 0.09
N LYS A 16 -39.72 35.31 0.23
CA LYS A 16 -40.63 34.68 1.21
C LYS A 16 -40.86 33.21 0.87
N GLU A 17 -41.15 32.91 -0.38
CA GLU A 17 -41.38 31.55 -0.88
C GLU A 17 -40.15 30.65 -0.63
N LEU A 18 -38.94 31.14 -0.92
CA LEU A 18 -37.71 30.42 -0.60
C LEU A 18 -37.53 30.16 0.90
N ASN A 19 -37.85 31.14 1.76
CA ASN A 19 -37.76 30.95 3.20
C ASN A 19 -38.82 29.97 3.73
N GLU A 20 -39.98 29.90 3.10
CA GLU A 20 -41.04 28.95 3.44
C GLU A 20 -40.64 27.52 3.07
N GLN A 21 -40.09 27.34 1.87
CA GLN A 21 -39.48 26.06 1.45
C GLN A 21 -38.34 25.64 2.38
N LEU A 22 -37.49 26.57 2.82
CA LEU A 22 -36.43 26.27 3.78
C LEU A 22 -36.98 25.87 5.15
N ARG A 23 -38.09 26.46 5.60
CA ARG A 23 -38.76 26.08 6.86
C ARG A 23 -39.37 24.70 6.78
N GLU A 24 -40.01 24.37 5.67
CA GLU A 24 -40.53 23.02 5.43
C GLU A 24 -39.40 21.99 5.38
N PHE A 25 -38.32 22.30 4.69
CA PHE A 25 -37.13 21.43 4.63
C PHE A 25 -36.52 21.21 6.01
N LEU A 26 -36.38 22.26 6.82
CA LEU A 26 -35.89 22.15 8.20
C LEU A 26 -36.86 21.36 9.08
N LYS A 27 -38.18 21.54 8.92
CA LYS A 27 -39.21 20.79 9.65
C LYS A 27 -39.16 19.30 9.29
N ASN A 28 -38.94 18.98 8.01
CA ASN A 28 -38.79 17.61 7.54
C ASN A 28 -37.50 16.97 8.06
N ILE A 29 -36.38 17.70 8.13
CA ILE A 29 -35.14 17.23 8.77
C ILE A 29 -35.33 16.99 10.27
N LEU A 30 -36.00 17.91 10.97
CA LEU A 30 -36.27 17.76 12.42
C LEU A 30 -37.23 16.59 12.69
N LEU A 31 -38.19 16.36 11.79
CA LEU A 31 -39.06 15.20 11.83
C LEU A 31 -38.26 13.92 11.59
N PHE A 32 -37.33 13.92 10.64
CA PHE A 32 -36.43 12.80 10.32
C PHE A 32 -35.48 12.46 11.49
N GLU A 33 -34.94 13.48 12.16
CA GLU A 33 -34.11 13.32 13.37
C GLU A 33 -34.93 12.78 14.57
N LYS A 34 -36.20 13.21 14.69
CA LYS A 34 -37.11 12.80 15.77
C LYS A 34 -37.77 11.45 15.50
N SER A 35 -37.90 11.03 14.25
CA SER A 35 -38.26 9.66 13.84
C SER A 35 -37.06 8.74 14.05
N THR A 36 -36.71 8.54 15.31
CA THR A 36 -35.66 7.62 15.78
C THR A 36 -35.93 6.17 15.39
N SER A 37 -37.11 5.83 14.85
CA SER A 37 -37.42 4.53 14.26
C SER A 37 -36.59 4.23 13.00
N LEU A 38 -36.06 5.24 12.31
CA LEU A 38 -35.09 5.04 11.23
C LEU A 38 -33.66 4.89 11.74
N ASN A 39 -33.34 5.31 12.97
CA ASN A 39 -32.02 5.02 13.55
C ASN A 39 -31.89 3.53 13.91
N GLU A 40 -32.97 2.85 14.32
CA GLU A 40 -32.97 1.38 14.46
C GLU A 40 -32.83 0.66 13.11
N GLN A 41 -33.47 1.17 12.05
CA GLN A 41 -33.26 0.64 10.69
C GLN A 41 -31.86 0.99 10.16
N LEU A 42 -31.32 2.17 10.47
CA LEU A 42 -29.96 2.54 10.13
C LEU A 42 -28.96 1.69 10.89
N ASP A 43 -29.15 1.40 12.17
CA ASP A 43 -28.30 0.49 12.95
C ASP A 43 -28.34 -0.94 12.37
N SER A 44 -29.48 -1.38 11.84
CA SER A 44 -29.58 -2.65 11.10
C SER A 44 -28.85 -2.62 9.74
N THR A 45 -28.70 -1.44 9.12
CA THR A 45 -27.92 -1.24 7.89
C THR A 45 -26.46 -0.82 8.14
N ILE A 46 -26.09 -0.36 9.33
CA ILE A 46 -24.72 -0.06 9.77
C ILE A 46 -23.94 -1.36 10.01
N ASN A 47 -24.65 -2.48 10.15
CA ASN A 47 -24.14 -3.81 9.83
C ASN A 47 -23.95 -3.95 8.30
N ASP A 48 -23.18 -3.03 7.71
CA ASP A 48 -22.64 -3.15 6.38
C ASP A 48 -21.73 -4.39 6.39
N ASN A 49 -22.22 -5.49 5.85
CA ASN A 49 -21.51 -6.77 5.70
C ASN A 49 -20.28 -6.70 4.76
N GLY A 50 -19.63 -5.55 4.59
CA GLY A 50 -18.41 -5.38 3.80
C GLY A 50 -17.94 -3.94 3.55
N GLY A 51 -18.55 -2.93 4.15
CA GLY A 51 -18.24 -1.51 3.93
C GLY A 51 -17.21 -0.93 4.91
N ILE A 52 -16.41 0.05 4.45
CA ILE A 52 -15.50 0.80 5.32
C ILE A 52 -16.33 1.73 6.20
N SER A 53 -16.60 1.30 7.44
CA SER A 53 -17.38 2.05 8.46
C SER A 53 -17.00 3.54 8.59
N LEU A 54 -15.72 3.89 8.38
CA LEU A 54 -15.25 5.28 8.43
C LEU A 54 -15.95 6.20 7.41
N LEU A 55 -16.24 5.69 6.20
CA LEU A 55 -16.87 6.50 5.15
C LEU A 55 -18.34 6.80 5.49
N SER A 56 -19.04 5.84 6.08
CA SER A 56 -20.40 6.03 6.60
C SER A 56 -20.43 7.13 7.66
N VAL A 57 -19.57 7.01 8.69
CA VAL A 57 -19.44 8.04 9.75
C VAL A 57 -19.07 9.42 9.18
N LYS A 58 -18.21 9.48 8.17
CA LYS A 58 -17.86 10.75 7.52
C LYS A 58 -19.04 11.36 6.78
N ASN A 59 -19.85 10.55 6.10
CA ASN A 59 -21.06 11.02 5.43
C ASN A 59 -22.07 11.58 6.43
N ASP A 60 -22.26 10.91 7.57
CA ASP A 60 -23.14 11.40 8.64
C ASP A 60 -22.65 12.72 9.24
N LEU A 61 -21.34 12.84 9.50
CA LEU A 61 -20.74 14.08 9.97
C LEU A 61 -20.88 15.21 8.94
N LEU A 62 -20.73 14.92 7.65
CA LEU A 62 -20.91 15.90 6.58
C LEU A 62 -22.38 16.33 6.46
N LEU A 63 -23.32 15.41 6.64
CA LEU A 63 -24.75 15.71 6.65
C LEU A 63 -25.10 16.63 7.83
N GLN A 64 -24.64 16.30 9.03
CA GLN A 64 -24.79 17.15 10.21
C GLN A 64 -24.14 18.53 10.01
N TYR A 65 -23.01 18.61 9.31
CA TYR A 65 -22.38 19.89 8.96
C TYR A 65 -23.28 20.73 8.04
N MET A 66 -23.84 20.13 7.00
CA MET A 66 -24.74 20.82 6.07
C MET A 66 -26.02 21.30 6.76
N ILE A 67 -26.61 20.48 7.64
CA ILE A 67 -27.81 20.85 8.42
C ILE A 67 -27.53 22.07 9.30
N ASN A 68 -26.43 22.07 10.07
CA ASN A 68 -26.08 23.19 10.93
C ASN A 68 -25.73 24.45 10.12
N LEU A 69 -25.10 24.28 8.95
CA LEU A 69 -24.79 25.40 8.05
C LEU A 69 -26.06 26.04 7.48
N ILE A 70 -27.01 25.22 7.01
CA ILE A 70 -28.33 25.68 6.53
C ILE A 70 -29.10 26.35 7.66
N GLY A 71 -29.05 25.80 8.89
CA GLY A 71 -29.66 26.42 10.07
C GLY A 71 -29.12 27.83 10.35
N VAL A 72 -27.80 28.03 10.26
CA VAL A 72 -27.16 29.34 10.42
C VAL A 72 -27.50 30.28 9.25
N MET A 73 -27.54 29.79 8.01
CA MET A 73 -27.95 30.59 6.84
C MET A 73 -29.41 31.03 6.92
N HIS A 74 -30.31 30.11 7.30
CA HIS A 74 -31.72 30.41 7.51
C HIS A 74 -31.90 31.50 8.57
N ARG A 75 -31.15 31.41 9.69
CA ARG A 75 -31.16 32.41 10.76
C ARG A 75 -30.63 33.78 10.33
N ARG A 76 -29.77 33.82 9.31
CA ARG A 76 -29.28 35.07 8.71
C ARG A 76 -30.27 35.65 7.71
N SER A 77 -31.04 34.80 7.03
CA SER A 77 -32.07 35.17 6.08
C SER A 77 -33.33 35.71 6.81
N THR A 78 -33.66 35.18 7.97
CA THR A 78 -34.84 35.65 8.71
C THR A 78 -34.63 37.05 9.30
N PRO A 79 -35.46 38.05 8.92
CA PRO A 79 -35.39 39.38 9.52
C PRO A 79 -35.69 39.29 11.03
N ASN A 80 -35.03 40.15 11.82
CA ASN A 80 -35.12 40.22 13.30
C ASN A 80 -34.55 39.02 14.08
N GLN A 81 -33.82 38.09 13.45
CA GLN A 81 -33.05 37.08 14.18
C GLN A 81 -31.60 37.51 14.32
N SER A 82 -31.15 37.78 15.55
CA SER A 82 -29.75 38.09 15.81
C SER A 82 -28.89 36.83 15.75
N LEU A 83 -27.71 36.94 15.12
CA LEU A 83 -26.70 35.87 15.12
C LEU A 83 -26.18 35.54 16.53
N ASN A 84 -26.39 36.44 17.49
CA ASN A 84 -25.92 36.30 18.86
C ASN A 84 -26.84 35.45 19.76
N SER A 85 -27.95 34.94 19.22
CA SER A 85 -28.86 34.09 19.98
C SER A 85 -28.20 32.76 20.38
N PRO A 86 -28.49 32.24 21.60
CA PRO A 86 -27.89 31.01 22.12
C PRO A 86 -27.95 29.80 21.17
N SER A 87 -29.06 29.62 20.44
CA SER A 87 -29.20 28.49 19.52
C SER A 87 -28.30 28.60 18.29
N THR A 88 -28.04 29.82 17.78
CA THR A 88 -27.10 30.03 16.66
C THR A 88 -25.68 29.76 17.12
N ARG A 89 -25.33 30.21 18.33
CA ARG A 89 -24.03 29.94 18.94
C ARG A 89 -23.80 28.43 19.09
N SER A 90 -24.82 27.69 19.53
CA SER A 90 -24.75 26.22 19.62
C SER A 90 -24.48 25.57 18.24
N MET A 91 -25.21 25.96 17.20
CA MET A 91 -24.97 25.46 15.83
C MET A 91 -23.56 25.79 15.32
N ILE A 92 -23.05 26.99 15.60
CA ILE A 92 -21.69 27.40 15.21
C ILE A 92 -20.63 26.57 15.95
N LEU A 93 -20.82 26.34 17.25
CA LEU A 93 -19.92 25.48 18.03
C LEU A 93 -19.92 24.05 17.48
N ARG A 94 -21.10 23.50 17.14
CA ARG A 94 -21.21 22.19 16.52
C ARG A 94 -20.53 22.13 15.15
N LEU A 95 -20.62 23.19 14.33
CA LEU A 95 -19.87 23.30 13.08
C LEU A 95 -18.35 23.27 13.29
N CYS A 96 -17.85 24.00 14.28
CA CYS A 96 -16.43 23.99 14.65
C CYS A 96 -16.00 22.60 15.12
N GLU A 97 -16.81 21.95 15.96
CA GLU A 97 -16.57 20.58 16.45
C GLU A 97 -16.48 19.58 15.29
N ILE A 98 -17.48 19.56 14.39
CA ILE A 98 -17.49 18.67 13.22
C ILE A 98 -16.28 18.94 12.31
N ARG A 99 -15.88 20.21 12.14
CA ARG A 99 -14.67 20.54 11.39
C ARG A 99 -13.42 19.92 12.00
N THR A 100 -13.27 19.99 13.32
CA THR A 100 -12.14 19.34 14.00
C THR A 100 -12.17 17.82 13.84
N PHE A 101 -13.36 17.19 13.90
CA PHE A 101 -13.49 15.75 13.64
C PHE A 101 -13.06 15.38 12.22
N ILE A 102 -13.49 16.13 11.21
CA ILE A 102 -13.08 15.90 9.82
C ILE A 102 -11.55 16.02 9.67
N GLU A 103 -10.92 16.99 10.33
CA GLU A 103 -9.46 17.15 10.32
C GLU A 103 -8.75 15.95 10.97
N LYS A 104 -9.31 15.39 12.04
CA LYS A 104 -8.78 14.18 12.69
C LYS A 104 -9.00 12.90 11.89
N ILE A 105 -10.04 12.85 11.05
CA ILE A 105 -10.34 11.71 10.18
C ILE A 105 -9.37 11.66 8.97
N ARG A 106 -8.90 12.79 8.44
CA ARG A 106 -7.98 12.86 7.29
C ARG A 106 -6.77 11.89 7.32
N PRO A 107 -5.98 11.79 8.40
CA PRO A 107 -4.85 10.85 8.43
C PRO A 107 -5.29 9.38 8.37
N ILE A 108 -6.49 9.05 8.87
CA ILE A 108 -7.05 7.69 8.79
C ILE A 108 -7.48 7.40 7.36
N GLU A 109 -8.14 8.36 6.70
CA GLU A 109 -8.50 8.24 5.28
C GLU A 109 -7.27 8.04 4.39
N GLN A 110 -6.17 8.73 4.65
CA GLN A 110 -4.92 8.54 3.90
C GLN A 110 -4.37 7.12 4.04
N LYS A 111 -4.47 6.51 5.23
CA LYS A 111 -4.07 5.11 5.44
C LYS A 111 -4.99 4.12 4.72
N LEU A 112 -6.28 4.45 4.64
CA LEU A 112 -7.29 3.60 3.97
C LEU A 112 -7.41 3.88 2.47
N GLN A 113 -6.77 4.93 1.95
CA GLN A 113 -6.86 5.32 0.54
C GLN A 113 -6.50 4.17 -0.40
N TYR A 114 -5.45 3.41 -0.07
CA TYR A 114 -5.09 2.23 -0.87
C TYR A 114 -6.19 1.17 -0.89
N GLN A 115 -6.87 0.94 0.24
CA GLN A 115 -7.97 -0.03 0.31
C GLN A 115 -9.17 0.46 -0.49
N MET A 116 -9.50 1.75 -0.39
CA MET A 116 -10.55 2.38 -1.20
C MET A 116 -10.23 2.27 -2.69
N ASP A 117 -9.02 2.65 -3.11
CA ASP A 117 -8.58 2.57 -4.50
C ASP A 117 -8.57 1.13 -5.03
N LYS A 118 -8.19 0.17 -4.19
CA LYS A 118 -8.21 -1.26 -4.54
C LYS A 118 -9.64 -1.77 -4.73
N LEU A 119 -10.57 -1.43 -3.85
CA LEU A 119 -11.97 -1.82 -3.98
C LEU A 119 -12.62 -1.17 -5.21
N LEU A 120 -12.38 0.13 -5.43
CA LEU A 120 -12.85 0.84 -6.62
C LEU A 120 -12.29 0.22 -7.89
N LYS A 121 -11.01 -0.11 -7.90
CA LYS A 121 -10.36 -0.75 -9.04
C LYS A 121 -10.90 -2.16 -9.30
N ASN A 122 -11.13 -2.95 -8.25
CA ASN A 122 -11.73 -4.28 -8.39
C ASN A 122 -13.14 -4.21 -8.97
N ASN A 123 -13.96 -3.25 -8.55
CA ASN A 123 -15.31 -3.04 -9.09
C ASN A 123 -15.27 -2.57 -10.55
N LEU A 124 -14.38 -1.63 -10.90
CA LEU A 124 -14.16 -1.18 -12.28
C LEU A 124 -13.64 -2.31 -13.18
N ASP A 125 -12.68 -3.09 -12.69
CA ASP A 125 -12.13 -4.24 -13.42
C ASP A 125 -13.20 -5.35 -13.55
N GLN A 126 -14.08 -5.57 -12.57
CA GLN A 126 -15.22 -6.50 -12.68
C GLN A 126 -16.22 -6.08 -13.76
N GLN A 127 -16.53 -4.78 -13.89
CA GLN A 127 -17.40 -4.28 -14.95
C GLN A 127 -16.76 -4.36 -16.36
N LEU A 128 -15.43 -4.37 -16.44
CA LEU A 128 -14.69 -4.44 -17.71
C LEU A 128 -14.13 -5.83 -18.04
N ASN A 129 -14.26 -6.79 -17.14
CA ASN A 129 -13.83 -8.17 -17.35
C ASN A 129 -14.98 -9.01 -17.92
N TYR A 130 -15.12 -9.00 -19.24
CA TYR A 130 -15.62 -10.17 -19.98
C TYR A 130 -14.58 -11.30 -19.92
N ARG A 131 -14.24 -11.77 -18.71
CA ARG A 131 -13.38 -12.93 -18.52
C ARG A 131 -14.21 -14.05 -17.93
N ALA A 132 -14.02 -15.24 -18.50
CA ALA A 132 -14.70 -16.45 -18.04
C ALA A 132 -14.47 -16.64 -16.54
N ASN A 133 -15.56 -16.87 -15.83
CA ASN A 133 -15.56 -17.14 -14.40
C ASN A 133 -14.90 -18.50 -14.19
N VAL A 134 -13.70 -18.52 -13.61
CA VAL A 134 -12.91 -19.75 -13.46
C VAL A 134 -13.53 -20.71 -12.44
N GLU A 135 -14.40 -20.20 -11.57
CA GLU A 135 -15.21 -20.99 -10.63
C GLU A 135 -16.32 -21.78 -11.34
N ASN A 136 -16.67 -21.43 -12.58
CA ASN A 136 -17.67 -22.14 -13.38
C ASN A 136 -17.08 -23.28 -14.24
N PHE A 137 -15.77 -23.54 -14.12
CA PHE A 137 -15.06 -24.60 -14.84
C PHE A 137 -14.90 -25.90 -14.05
N ASP A 138 -15.24 -25.89 -12.75
CA ASP A 138 -15.08 -27.04 -11.87
C ASP A 138 -16.34 -27.93 -11.78
N GLU A 139 -17.37 -27.68 -12.61
CA GLU A 139 -18.65 -28.42 -12.57
C GLU A 139 -18.69 -29.71 -13.44
N ASP A 140 -17.76 -29.92 -14.38
CA ASP A 140 -17.87 -31.02 -15.36
C ASP A 140 -16.96 -32.24 -15.10
N ILE A 141 -16.82 -32.72 -13.86
CA ILE A 141 -16.11 -34.01 -13.62
C ILE A 141 -16.92 -35.07 -12.85
N ASN A 142 -18.11 -34.81 -12.30
CA ASN A 142 -18.89 -35.89 -11.68
C ASN A 142 -20.39 -35.81 -12.03
N GLU A 143 -20.72 -36.22 -13.26
CA GLU A 143 -22.05 -36.75 -13.56
C GLU A 143 -22.22 -38.12 -12.86
N ASN A 144 -23.10 -38.17 -11.87
CA ASN A 144 -24.17 -39.17 -11.67
C ASN A 144 -24.58 -39.21 -10.19
N ASP A 145 -25.61 -38.44 -9.83
CA ASP A 145 -26.85 -39.01 -9.30
C ASP A 145 -27.89 -37.90 -9.18
N ASN A 146 -28.97 -38.06 -9.94
CA ASN A 146 -30.18 -37.26 -9.83
C ASN A 146 -30.91 -37.64 -8.54
N ASP A 147 -31.26 -36.65 -7.72
CA ASP A 147 -32.65 -36.51 -7.29
C ASP A 147 -32.95 -35.08 -6.85
N ASN A 148 -34.03 -34.55 -7.41
CA ASN A 148 -34.61 -33.23 -7.12
C ASN A 148 -35.19 -33.20 -5.70
N THR A 149 -34.99 -32.12 -4.96
CA THR A 149 -36.08 -31.30 -4.38
C THR A 149 -35.52 -30.08 -3.65
N ASP A 150 -36.20 -28.95 -3.84
CA ASP A 150 -35.98 -27.67 -3.18
C ASP A 150 -36.17 -27.72 -1.66
N GLU A 151 -35.62 -26.68 -1.04
CA GLU A 151 -35.92 -26.10 0.28
C GLU A 151 -34.95 -26.40 1.44
N ASN A 152 -34.28 -25.32 1.84
CA ASN A 152 -34.07 -24.82 3.21
C ASN A 152 -33.45 -25.73 4.29
N GLN A 153 -32.40 -25.16 4.91
CA GLN A 153 -31.85 -25.45 6.23
C GLN A 153 -31.08 -26.77 6.38
N THR A 154 -29.76 -26.68 6.45
CA THR A 154 -28.96 -26.82 7.69
C THR A 154 -27.48 -26.95 7.33
N GLN A 155 -26.63 -26.16 7.99
CA GLN A 155 -25.19 -26.33 7.94
C GLN A 155 -24.82 -27.58 8.73
N GLU A 156 -24.52 -28.68 8.04
CA GLU A 156 -23.77 -29.79 8.61
C GLU A 156 -22.36 -29.82 8.01
N ASP A 157 -21.37 -29.66 8.90
CA ASP A 157 -19.95 -29.71 8.64
C ASP A 157 -19.54 -31.08 8.06
N LYS A 158 -19.42 -31.17 6.73
CA LYS A 158 -18.68 -32.27 6.09
C LYS A 158 -17.18 -32.13 6.37
N GLN A 159 -16.72 -32.80 7.42
CA GLN A 159 -15.31 -32.88 7.79
C GLN A 159 -14.50 -33.58 6.68
N LYS A 160 -13.81 -32.80 5.84
CA LYS A 160 -12.69 -33.30 5.04
C LYS A 160 -11.59 -33.79 6.01
N PRO A 161 -10.84 -34.87 5.70
CA PRO A 161 -9.79 -35.36 6.59
C PRO A 161 -8.80 -34.24 6.90
N LYS A 162 -8.59 -33.95 8.19
CA LYS A 162 -7.67 -32.92 8.70
C LYS A 162 -6.22 -33.30 8.38
N VAL A 163 -5.79 -33.06 7.14
CA VAL A 163 -4.38 -33.13 6.75
C VAL A 163 -3.66 -31.96 7.42
N TYR A 164 -2.84 -32.25 8.42
CA TYR A 164 -2.05 -31.25 9.12
C TYR A 164 -1.14 -30.51 8.12
N ARG A 165 -1.37 -29.20 7.98
CA ARG A 165 -0.51 -28.30 7.22
C ARG A 165 0.28 -27.46 8.22
N PRO A 166 1.60 -27.69 8.37
CA PRO A 166 2.41 -26.90 9.27
C PRO A 166 2.31 -25.41 8.90
N PRO A 167 2.20 -24.51 9.88
CA PRO A 167 2.16 -23.09 9.64
C PRO A 167 3.46 -22.64 8.95
N LYS A 168 3.32 -21.86 7.88
CA LYS A 168 4.48 -21.29 7.19
C LYS A 168 5.05 -20.17 8.06
N LEU A 169 6.14 -20.47 8.78
CA LEU A 169 6.93 -19.50 9.50
C LEU A 169 7.62 -18.58 8.48
N VAL A 170 7.14 -17.35 8.37
CA VAL A 170 7.85 -16.27 7.70
C VAL A 170 8.90 -15.75 8.69
N PRO A 171 10.15 -15.48 8.28
CA PRO A 171 11.14 -14.86 9.15
C PRO A 171 10.59 -13.52 9.69
N VAL A 172 10.28 -13.49 10.98
CA VAL A 172 10.00 -12.26 11.72
C VAL A 172 11.33 -11.84 12.33
N GLU A 173 11.86 -10.69 11.94
CA GLU A 173 13.03 -10.12 12.61
C GLU A 173 12.67 -9.85 14.07
N TYR A 174 13.28 -10.61 14.99
CA TYR A 174 13.21 -10.36 16.42
C TYR A 174 14.14 -9.18 16.70
N ASN A 175 13.57 -7.98 16.88
CA ASN A 175 14.31 -6.85 17.40
C ASN A 175 14.27 -6.96 18.93
N ASP A 176 15.27 -7.58 19.53
CA ASP A 176 15.44 -7.63 21.00
C ASP A 176 15.68 -6.23 21.61
N ASP A 177 15.86 -5.20 20.79
CA ASP A 177 16.00 -3.81 21.23
C ASP A 177 14.67 -3.06 21.14
N VAL A 178 13.82 -3.26 22.15
CA VAL A 178 12.49 -2.62 22.30
C VAL A 178 12.56 -1.08 22.46
N ASN A 179 13.73 -0.44 22.32
CA ASN A 179 13.92 1.00 22.51
C ASN A 179 14.41 1.81 21.29
N ASP A 180 14.55 1.24 20.09
CA ASP A 180 14.89 2.01 18.89
C ASP A 180 13.65 2.57 18.17
N LYS A 181 12.83 3.34 18.90
CA LYS A 181 11.71 4.15 18.36
C LYS A 181 12.18 5.44 17.67
N ASN A 182 13.34 5.43 17.01
CA ASN A 182 13.77 6.53 16.17
C ASN A 182 14.19 5.96 14.82
N GLU A 183 13.76 6.58 13.71
CA GLU A 183 14.09 6.24 12.31
C GLU A 183 15.61 6.02 12.06
N ASN A 184 16.45 6.42 13.02
CA ASN A 184 17.89 6.25 13.08
C ASN A 184 18.37 4.78 13.19
N GLY A 185 17.60 3.86 13.79
CA GLY A 185 18.06 2.46 13.98
C GLY A 185 18.23 1.70 12.65
N THR A 186 17.25 1.84 11.73
CA THR A 186 17.34 1.22 10.40
C THR A 186 18.39 1.89 9.51
N THR A 187 18.57 3.20 9.63
CA THR A 187 19.66 3.90 8.92
C THR A 187 21.01 3.49 9.45
N ASN A 188 21.15 3.26 10.76
CA ASN A 188 22.40 2.81 11.38
C ASN A 188 22.77 1.40 10.92
N LYS A 189 21.83 0.44 10.89
CA LYS A 189 22.07 -0.91 10.35
C LYS A 189 22.52 -0.87 8.89
N ARG A 190 21.89 -0.01 8.07
CA ARG A 190 22.27 0.17 6.66
C ARG A 190 23.63 0.85 6.51
N LEU A 191 23.93 1.86 7.32
CA LEU A 191 25.22 2.53 7.35
C LEU A 191 26.31 1.57 7.80
N GLU A 192 26.04 0.72 8.78
CA GLU A 192 26.95 -0.32 9.23
C GLU A 192 27.23 -1.33 8.12
N TYR A 193 26.20 -1.80 7.41
CA TYR A 193 26.38 -2.65 6.23
C TYR A 193 27.22 -1.96 5.14
N LEU A 194 26.98 -0.67 4.88
CA LEU A 194 27.77 0.09 3.90
C LEU A 194 29.21 0.31 4.35
N LYS A 195 29.44 0.55 5.65
CA LYS A 195 30.79 0.62 6.24
C LYS A 195 31.50 -0.70 6.10
N ARG A 196 30.86 -1.82 6.47
CA ARG A 196 31.39 -3.18 6.27
C ARG A 196 31.75 -3.39 4.81
N ARG A 197 30.87 -3.03 3.87
CA ARG A 197 31.16 -3.12 2.43
C ARG A 197 32.35 -2.23 2.01
N ALA A 198 32.42 -1.01 2.51
CA ALA A 198 33.52 -0.08 2.24
C ALA A 198 34.87 -0.60 2.78
N PHE A 199 34.86 -1.27 3.93
CA PHE A 199 36.05 -1.95 4.48
C PHE A 199 36.52 -3.11 3.60
N HIS A 200 35.61 -3.72 2.83
CA HIS A 200 35.91 -4.76 1.83
C HIS A 200 35.98 -4.17 0.42
N SER A 201 36.32 -2.89 0.29
CA SER A 201 36.64 -2.31 -1.03
C SER A 201 38.05 -2.72 -1.43
N ASP A 202 38.23 -3.06 -2.70
CA ASP A 202 39.50 -3.57 -3.25
C ASP A 202 40.69 -2.68 -2.92
N ILE A 203 40.50 -1.36 -2.90
CA ILE A 203 41.56 -0.39 -2.54
C ILE A 203 41.99 -0.57 -1.07
N LEU A 204 41.05 -0.69 -0.15
CA LEU A 204 41.39 -0.85 1.27
C LEU A 204 41.97 -2.24 1.55
N GLU A 205 41.51 -3.26 0.82
CA GLU A 205 42.09 -4.61 0.85
C GLU A 205 43.53 -4.62 0.31
N ASP A 206 43.81 -3.93 -0.79
CA ASP A 206 45.17 -3.75 -1.33
C ASP A 206 46.08 -3.00 -0.35
N TYR A 207 45.59 -1.94 0.30
CA TYR A 207 46.34 -1.25 1.34
C TYR A 207 46.59 -2.16 2.53
N LYS A 208 45.59 -2.92 2.97
CA LYS A 208 45.72 -3.90 4.06
C LYS A 208 46.80 -4.93 3.71
N ASN A 209 46.78 -5.48 2.50
CA ASN A 209 47.76 -6.47 2.05
C ASN A 209 49.19 -5.89 2.00
N LYS A 210 49.36 -4.63 1.56
CA LYS A 210 50.67 -3.95 1.50
C LYS A 210 51.29 -3.69 2.87
N TYR A 211 50.45 -3.37 3.86
CA TYR A 211 50.92 -3.07 5.23
C TYR A 211 50.87 -4.29 6.16
N SER A 212 50.28 -5.39 5.73
CA SER A 212 50.31 -6.65 6.47
C SER A 212 51.54 -7.47 6.07
N ASP A 213 52.26 -8.00 7.06
CA ASP A 213 53.32 -8.98 6.85
C ASP A 213 52.77 -10.40 6.57
N ALA A 214 51.46 -10.54 6.36
CA ALA A 214 50.83 -11.81 6.05
C ALA A 214 51.15 -12.23 4.61
N PRO A 215 51.48 -13.50 4.36
CA PRO A 215 51.78 -13.97 3.00
C PRO A 215 50.55 -13.89 2.10
N GLU A 216 50.72 -13.42 0.88
CA GLU A 216 49.66 -13.34 -0.14
C GLU A 216 49.45 -14.68 -0.85
N GLU A 217 48.20 -15.06 -1.10
CA GLU A 217 47.85 -16.24 -1.88
C GLU A 217 48.01 -15.95 -3.39
N VAL A 218 49.08 -16.48 -4.00
CA VAL A 218 49.31 -16.40 -5.44
C VAL A 218 48.59 -17.55 -6.15
N TYR A 219 47.70 -17.22 -7.09
CA TYR A 219 47.02 -18.22 -7.92
C TYR A 219 47.70 -18.37 -9.29
N ASN A 220 47.84 -19.61 -9.76
CA ASN A 220 48.43 -19.92 -11.07
C ASN A 220 47.59 -19.44 -12.27
N SER A 221 46.32 -19.09 -12.06
CA SER A 221 45.42 -18.63 -13.11
C SER A 221 44.45 -17.60 -12.55
N GLU A 222 44.20 -16.54 -13.33
CA GLU A 222 43.18 -15.53 -13.03
C GLU A 222 41.81 -16.16 -12.78
N ARG A 223 41.51 -17.26 -13.48
CA ARG A 223 40.27 -17.99 -13.27
C ARG A 223 40.19 -18.53 -11.83
N SER A 224 41.25 -19.15 -11.32
CA SER A 224 41.27 -19.68 -9.95
C SER A 224 41.11 -18.59 -8.91
N ARG A 225 41.74 -17.42 -9.11
CA ARG A 225 41.57 -16.24 -8.25
C ARG A 225 40.10 -15.82 -8.18
N LEU A 226 39.44 -15.68 -9.33
CA LEU A 226 38.03 -15.28 -9.42
C LEU A 226 37.06 -16.30 -8.82
N LEU A 227 37.37 -17.60 -8.93
CA LEU A 227 36.58 -18.64 -8.25
C LEU A 227 36.69 -18.49 -6.73
N GLN A 228 37.89 -18.26 -6.22
CA GLN A 228 38.13 -18.11 -4.79
C GLN A 228 37.56 -16.79 -4.26
N GLN A 229 37.47 -15.72 -5.06
CA GLN A 229 36.72 -14.52 -4.65
C GLN A 229 35.20 -14.76 -4.54
N ASN A 230 34.67 -15.74 -5.29
CA ASN A 230 33.24 -16.02 -5.26
C ASN A 230 32.83 -16.72 -3.95
N ARG A 231 32.14 -15.99 -3.07
CA ARG A 231 31.63 -16.51 -1.79
C ARG A 231 30.82 -17.80 -1.93
N ALA A 232 29.93 -17.89 -2.92
CA ALA A 232 29.10 -19.08 -3.11
C ALA A 232 29.92 -20.30 -3.57
N TYR A 233 30.99 -20.07 -4.32
CA TYR A 233 31.93 -21.14 -4.68
C TYR A 233 32.73 -21.60 -3.46
N LYS A 234 33.26 -20.67 -2.65
CA LYS A 234 33.95 -20.98 -1.39
C LYS A 234 33.08 -21.79 -0.42
N GLU A 235 31.84 -21.35 -0.17
CA GLU A 235 30.91 -22.07 0.71
C GLU A 235 30.62 -23.48 0.20
N LYS A 236 30.52 -23.65 -1.12
CA LYS A 236 30.36 -24.96 -1.73
C LYS A 236 31.60 -25.85 -1.53
N VAL A 237 32.79 -25.31 -1.74
CA VAL A 237 34.05 -26.03 -1.53
C VAL A 237 34.18 -26.45 -0.07
N ALA A 238 33.93 -25.54 0.87
CA ALA A 238 33.95 -25.84 2.31
C ALA A 238 32.99 -26.98 2.68
N TYR A 239 31.76 -26.95 2.17
CA TYR A 239 30.81 -28.05 2.37
C TYR A 239 31.33 -29.37 1.76
N GLU A 240 31.87 -29.34 0.53
CA GLU A 240 32.39 -30.55 -0.12
C GLU A 240 33.59 -31.13 0.64
N GLU A 241 34.42 -30.29 1.26
CA GLU A 241 35.57 -30.68 2.10
C GLU A 241 35.13 -31.23 3.45
N ASP A 242 34.23 -30.53 4.16
CA ASP A 242 33.71 -30.93 5.46
C ASP A 242 32.97 -32.28 5.39
N TYR A 243 32.20 -32.50 4.33
CA TYR A 243 31.41 -33.71 4.13
C TYR A 243 32.04 -34.71 3.16
N LEU A 244 33.24 -34.42 2.65
CA LEU A 244 34.00 -35.23 1.69
C LEU A 244 33.16 -35.75 0.50
N LYS A 245 32.16 -34.97 0.06
CA LYS A 245 31.21 -35.37 -0.98
C LYS A 245 30.97 -34.24 -1.97
N ARG A 246 31.22 -34.52 -3.25
CA ARG A 246 30.98 -33.58 -4.36
C ARG A 246 29.48 -33.31 -4.57
N LEU A 247 29.12 -32.03 -4.77
CA LEU A 247 27.76 -31.63 -5.09
C LEU A 247 27.56 -31.50 -6.61
N PRO A 248 26.52 -32.14 -7.18
CA PRO A 248 26.23 -32.01 -8.61
C PRO A 248 25.86 -30.55 -8.94
N GLN A 249 26.52 -29.98 -9.94
CA GLN A 249 26.23 -28.62 -10.41
C GLN A 249 25.10 -28.63 -11.44
N THR A 250 24.11 -27.78 -11.24
CA THR A 250 23.08 -27.57 -12.27
C THR A 250 23.62 -26.72 -13.42
N LYS A 251 23.09 -26.91 -14.64
CA LYS A 251 23.46 -26.07 -15.80
C LYS A 251 23.26 -24.57 -15.54
N ARG A 252 22.24 -24.23 -14.75
CA ARG A 252 21.93 -22.85 -14.37
C ARG A 252 22.98 -22.27 -13.41
N GLU A 253 23.36 -23.02 -12.38
CA GLU A 253 24.39 -22.64 -11.41
C GLU A 253 25.74 -22.43 -12.11
N ARG A 254 26.11 -23.34 -13.01
CA ARG A 254 27.32 -23.22 -13.83
C ARG A 254 27.34 -21.94 -14.66
N LEU A 255 26.22 -21.61 -15.32
CA LEU A 255 26.10 -20.38 -16.11
C LEU A 255 26.15 -19.12 -15.23
N GLN A 256 25.54 -19.18 -14.05
CA GLN A 256 25.58 -18.07 -13.09
C GLN A 256 27.00 -17.81 -12.59
N LEU A 257 27.73 -18.88 -12.25
CA LEU A 257 29.12 -18.79 -11.82
C LEU A 257 30.01 -18.25 -12.95
N GLN A 258 29.82 -18.74 -14.18
CA GLN A 258 30.52 -18.20 -15.35
C GLN A 258 30.21 -16.71 -15.56
N ARG A 259 28.96 -16.29 -15.33
CA ARG A 259 28.56 -14.89 -15.47
C ARG A 259 29.11 -14.02 -14.35
N SER A 260 29.22 -14.51 -13.12
CA SER A 260 29.89 -13.78 -12.04
C SER A 260 31.39 -13.62 -12.31
N MET A 261 32.04 -14.62 -12.93
CA MET A 261 33.45 -14.51 -13.34
C MET A 261 33.67 -13.55 -14.51
N MET A 262 32.65 -13.27 -15.32
CA MET A 262 32.74 -12.38 -16.49
C MET A 262 32.21 -10.97 -16.23
N ASN A 263 31.76 -10.66 -15.02
CA ASN A 263 31.40 -9.30 -14.67
C ASN A 263 32.69 -8.54 -14.29
N ASN A 264 33.35 -8.03 -15.33
CA ASN A 264 34.37 -6.98 -15.39
C ASN A 264 35.02 -6.52 -14.07
N ASP A 265 36.27 -6.92 -13.87
CA ASP A 265 37.26 -6.38 -12.93
C ASP A 265 37.77 -4.96 -13.29
N ASN A 266 37.08 -4.26 -14.22
CA ASN A 266 37.52 -2.94 -14.72
C ASN A 266 36.74 -1.76 -14.11
N ASP A 267 35.76 -2.02 -13.26
CA ASP A 267 34.95 -0.96 -12.62
C ASP A 267 35.61 -0.47 -11.31
N ILE A 268 36.93 -0.21 -11.32
CA ILE A 268 37.69 0.43 -10.21
C ILE A 268 36.94 1.66 -9.68
N MET A 269 36.28 2.39 -10.57
CA MET A 269 35.45 3.55 -10.22
C MET A 269 34.25 3.23 -9.33
N SER A 270 33.63 2.05 -9.48
CA SER A 270 32.51 1.65 -8.62
C SER A 270 32.98 1.22 -7.21
N HIS A 271 34.23 0.75 -7.10
CA HIS A 271 34.86 0.37 -5.84
C HIS A 271 35.32 1.60 -5.03
N LEU A 272 35.76 2.67 -5.69
CA LEU A 272 36.06 3.97 -5.06
C LEU A 272 34.82 4.62 -4.43
N ASP A 273 33.67 4.53 -5.11
CA ASP A 273 32.40 5.10 -4.65
C ASP A 273 31.85 4.43 -3.37
N ASP A 274 32.37 3.26 -3.03
CA ASP A 274 32.04 2.54 -1.80
C ASP A 274 32.95 2.95 -0.64
N ALA A 275 34.24 3.22 -0.88
CA ALA A 275 35.16 3.77 0.11
C ALA A 275 34.77 5.19 0.57
N ASN A 276 34.09 5.97 -0.28
CA ASN A 276 33.59 7.31 0.07
C ASN A 276 32.67 7.34 1.30
N VAL A 277 32.04 6.21 1.68
CA VAL A 277 31.20 6.13 2.89
C VAL A 277 32.01 6.20 4.19
N LEU A 278 33.32 5.90 4.15
CA LEU A 278 34.20 5.94 5.32
C LEU A 278 34.77 7.34 5.60
N PHE A 279 34.90 8.17 4.57
CA PHE A 279 35.52 9.50 4.65
C PHE A 279 34.52 10.65 4.84
N ASP A 280 33.22 10.38 4.75
CA ASP A 280 32.17 11.41 4.81
C ASP A 280 31.61 11.50 6.24
N ASP A 281 31.91 12.59 6.96
CA ASP A 281 31.53 12.81 8.36
C ASP A 281 30.02 13.05 8.56
N ASN A 282 29.23 13.07 7.48
CA ASN A 282 27.81 13.42 7.50
C ASN A 282 26.91 12.25 7.03
N PRO A 283 26.57 11.29 7.91
CA PRO A 283 25.87 10.05 7.54
C PRO A 283 24.43 10.26 7.02
N LYS A 284 23.85 11.45 7.22
CA LYS A 284 22.48 11.80 6.78
C LYS A 284 22.38 12.14 5.29
N GLY A 285 23.50 12.43 4.60
CA GLY A 285 23.51 12.80 3.17
C GLY A 285 23.55 11.62 2.20
N ILE A 286 24.21 10.53 2.59
CA ILE A 286 24.51 9.37 1.71
C ILE A 286 23.25 8.56 1.36
N THR A 287 22.29 8.45 2.29
CA THR A 287 21.08 7.63 2.09
C THR A 287 20.05 8.26 1.13
N LYS A 288 20.12 9.58 0.92
CA LYS A 288 19.19 10.32 0.04
C LYS A 288 19.62 10.34 -1.43
N ASN A 289 20.92 10.28 -1.72
CA ASN A 289 21.44 10.50 -3.07
C ASN A 289 21.69 9.24 -3.91
N LYS A 290 21.73 8.03 -3.31
CA LYS A 290 21.88 6.77 -4.06
C LYS A 290 20.52 6.11 -4.41
N LYS A 291 19.52 6.88 -4.87
CA LYS A 291 18.45 6.34 -5.74
C LYS A 291 19.05 6.12 -7.12
N GLY A 292 19.84 5.05 -7.27
CA GLY A 292 20.42 4.65 -8.53
C GLY A 292 19.31 4.55 -9.59
N LYS A 293 19.43 5.35 -10.65
CA LYS A 293 18.58 5.27 -11.84
C LYS A 293 18.59 3.81 -12.28
N MET A 294 17.45 3.11 -12.18
CA MET A 294 17.32 1.76 -12.76
C MET A 294 17.88 1.79 -14.17
N SER A 295 18.91 0.96 -14.42
CA SER A 295 19.49 0.77 -15.75
C SER A 295 18.38 0.54 -16.76
N ARG A 296 18.35 1.32 -17.85
CA ARG A 296 17.38 1.20 -18.96
C ARG A 296 17.28 -0.24 -19.50
N ARG A 297 18.29 -1.08 -19.22
CA ARG A 297 18.37 -2.49 -19.59
C ARG A 297 17.39 -3.40 -18.84
N THR A 298 17.03 -3.10 -17.59
CA THR A 298 16.01 -3.86 -16.83
C THR A 298 14.59 -3.53 -17.29
N LYS A 299 14.30 -2.25 -17.60
CA LYS A 299 13.02 -1.82 -18.20
C LYS A 299 12.74 -2.52 -19.54
N LYS A 300 13.74 -2.58 -20.43
CA LYS A 300 13.62 -3.24 -21.75
C LYS A 300 13.39 -4.75 -21.66
N ARG A 301 13.85 -5.40 -20.58
CA ARG A 301 13.68 -6.86 -20.36
C ARG A 301 12.27 -7.20 -19.85
N VAL A 302 11.63 -6.28 -19.12
CA VAL A 302 10.22 -6.39 -18.69
C VAL A 302 9.27 -6.18 -19.88
N GLU A 303 9.56 -5.21 -20.75
CA GLU A 303 8.76 -4.98 -21.97
C GLU A 303 8.88 -6.12 -23.00
N LYS A 304 10.08 -6.67 -23.23
CA LYS A 304 10.27 -7.81 -24.14
C LYS A 304 9.59 -9.11 -23.66
N LYS A 305 9.35 -9.27 -22.36
CA LYS A 305 8.56 -10.40 -21.83
C LYS A 305 7.06 -10.23 -22.15
N LYS A 306 6.54 -9.00 -22.12
CA LYS A 306 5.15 -8.68 -22.47
C LYS A 306 4.86 -8.86 -23.97
N THR A 307 5.83 -8.61 -24.85
CA THR A 307 5.61 -8.75 -26.31
C THR A 307 5.80 -10.18 -26.82
N LYS A 308 6.60 -11.02 -26.14
CA LYS A 308 6.76 -12.44 -26.49
C LYS A 308 5.56 -13.31 -26.11
N SER A 309 4.85 -12.98 -25.02
CA SER A 309 3.59 -13.67 -24.68
C SER A 309 2.51 -13.38 -25.74
N VAL A 310 2.41 -12.14 -26.22
CA VAL A 310 1.43 -11.73 -27.24
C VAL A 310 1.72 -12.36 -28.62
N LYS A 311 2.99 -12.54 -29.02
CA LYS A 311 3.33 -13.19 -30.30
C LYS A 311 3.07 -14.70 -30.31
N ARG A 312 3.24 -15.39 -29.18
CA ARG A 312 2.94 -16.84 -29.07
C ARG A 312 1.45 -17.17 -29.17
N LEU A 313 0.57 -16.22 -28.87
CA LEU A 313 -0.89 -16.36 -28.98
C LEU A 313 -1.42 -16.17 -30.41
N LYS A 314 -0.66 -15.53 -31.30
CA LYS A 314 -1.08 -15.30 -32.70
C LYS A 314 -0.64 -16.38 -33.70
N SER A 315 0.27 -17.29 -33.32
CA SER A 315 0.76 -18.37 -34.19
C SER A 315 0.09 -19.72 -33.90
N ARG A 316 -1.07 -19.73 -33.22
CA ARG A 316 -1.82 -20.93 -32.85
C ARG A 316 -3.30 -20.85 -33.29
N LYS A 317 -3.59 -20.03 -34.30
CA LYS A 317 -4.84 -20.11 -35.06
C LYS A 317 -4.53 -20.68 -36.43
#